data_AF-A0A6I9WUF6-F1
#
_entry.id   AF-A0A6I9WUF6-F1
#
_cell.length_a   1.000
_cell.length_b   1.000
_cell.length_c   1.000
_cell.angle_alpha   90.00
_cell.angle_beta   90.00
_cell.angle_gamma   90.00
#
_symmetry.space_group_name_H-M   'P 1'
#
loop_
_entity.id
_entity.type
_entity.pdbx_description
1 polymer ?
#
loop_
_entity_poly.entity_id
_entity_poly.type
_entity_poly.pdbx_seq_one_letter_code
_entity_poly.pdbx_strand_id
1 'polypeptide(L)'
;MEKIKHAFTQGCQIYGYMEVNRVGGSFHIAPGVSFSVNHVHVHDVQPYTSSRFNMTHKIRHLSFGLNIPGKTNPMDDTTVVAMEGNESCSLMLPLLKT
;
A
#
# COMPACT_ATOMS: atom_id res chain seq x y z
N MET A 1 -22.73 6.80 -7.24
CA MET A 1 -22.91 6.44 -5.81
C MET A 1 -22.80 4.95 -5.54
N GLU A 2 -23.40 4.08 -6.38
CA GLU A 2 -23.38 2.62 -6.15
C GLU A 2 -21.98 1.99 -6.20
N LYS A 3 -21.15 2.35 -7.21
CA LYS A 3 -19.73 1.91 -7.29
C LYS A 3 -18.91 2.24 -6.03
N ILE A 4 -19.14 3.41 -5.44
CA ILE A 4 -18.45 3.85 -4.22
C ILE A 4 -18.90 3.02 -3.01
N LYS A 5 -20.21 2.70 -2.91
CA LYS A 5 -20.72 1.82 -1.85
C LYS A 5 -20.14 0.41 -1.92
N HIS A 6 -20.01 -0.16 -3.13
CA HIS A 6 -19.36 -1.46 -3.32
C HIS A 6 -17.88 -1.46 -2.94
N ALA A 7 -17.17 -0.35 -3.19
CA ALA A 7 -15.76 -0.23 -2.83
C ALA A 7 -15.51 -0.35 -1.31
N PHE A 8 -16.49 -0.02 -0.45
CA PHE A 8 -16.37 -0.15 1.00
C PHE A 8 -16.68 -1.54 1.56
N THR A 9 -17.28 -2.42 0.75
CA THR A 9 -17.66 -3.79 1.18
C THR A 9 -16.81 -4.86 0.53
N GLN A 10 -15.94 -4.49 -0.41
CA GLN A 10 -15.07 -5.39 -1.14
C GLN A 10 -13.62 -5.33 -0.64
N GLY A 11 -12.93 -6.45 -0.73
CA GLY A 11 -11.47 -6.50 -0.64
C GLY A 11 -10.83 -6.43 -2.02
N CYS A 12 -9.59 -5.96 -2.09
CA CYS A 12 -8.78 -6.03 -3.30
C CYS A 12 -7.53 -6.88 -3.06
N GLN A 13 -7.08 -7.61 -4.08
CA GLN A 13 -5.78 -8.27 -4.08
C GLN A 13 -4.86 -7.51 -5.02
N ILE A 14 -3.81 -6.92 -4.46
CA ILE A 14 -2.76 -6.23 -5.22
C ILE A 14 -1.57 -7.17 -5.32
N TYR A 15 -1.10 -7.41 -6.53
CA TYR A 15 0.07 -8.24 -6.81
C TYR A 15 0.78 -7.71 -8.06
N GLY A 16 2.11 -7.82 -8.08
CA GLY A 16 2.92 -7.34 -9.19
C GLY A 16 4.34 -7.02 -8.73
N TYR A 17 5.06 -6.31 -9.59
CA TYR A 17 6.37 -5.76 -9.32
C TYR A 17 6.40 -4.31 -9.80
N MET A 18 7.26 -3.50 -9.19
CA MET A 18 7.51 -2.13 -9.62
C MET A 18 9.01 -1.88 -9.64
N GLU A 19 9.48 -1.17 -10.67
CA GLU A 19 10.85 -0.69 -10.74
C GLU A 19 10.93 0.66 -10.04
N VAL A 20 11.85 0.77 -9.08
CA VAL A 20 12.08 1.99 -8.31
C VAL A 20 13.56 2.32 -8.30
N ASN A 21 13.87 3.61 -8.19
CA ASN A 21 15.24 4.05 -7.97
C ASN A 21 15.75 3.54 -6.62
N ARG A 22 17.00 3.07 -6.57
CA ARG A 22 17.66 2.59 -5.33
C ARG A 22 18.10 3.77 -4.45
N VAL A 23 17.13 4.53 -3.96
CA VAL A 23 17.29 5.69 -3.08
C VAL A 23 16.29 5.60 -1.92
N GLY A 24 16.49 6.39 -0.87
CA GLY A 24 15.48 6.52 0.19
C GLY A 24 14.17 7.05 -0.40
N GLY A 25 13.05 6.41 -0.06
CA GLY A 25 11.75 6.78 -0.61
C GLY A 25 10.60 6.08 0.11
N SER A 26 9.38 6.39 -0.32
CA SER A 26 8.15 5.74 0.15
C SER A 26 7.23 5.48 -1.03
N PHE A 27 6.46 4.40 -0.96
CA PHE A 27 5.32 4.17 -1.84
C PHE A 27 4.08 4.04 -0.96
N HIS A 28 2.96 4.51 -1.48
CA HIS A 28 1.72 4.62 -0.73
C HIS A 28 0.65 3.89 -1.52
N ILE A 29 -0.23 3.17 -0.81
CA ILE A 29 -1.43 2.55 -1.38
C ILE A 29 -2.60 3.26 -0.73
N ALA A 30 -3.35 4.02 -1.52
CA ALA A 30 -4.50 4.78 -1.06
C ALA A 30 -5.71 4.57 -2.00
N PRO A 31 -6.94 4.68 -1.47
CA PRO A 31 -8.14 4.62 -2.29
C PRO A 31 -8.25 5.81 -3.23
N GLY A 32 -9.05 5.66 -4.29
CA GLY A 32 -9.36 6.73 -5.22
C GLY A 32 -8.59 6.67 -6.54
N VAL A 33 -8.91 7.62 -7.41
CA VAL A 33 -8.26 7.74 -8.73
C VAL A 33 -6.88 8.33 -8.50
N SER A 34 -5.85 7.61 -8.93
CA SER A 34 -4.49 8.13 -8.91
C SER A 34 -4.18 8.92 -10.17
N PHE A 35 -3.43 10.00 -10.02
CA PHE A 35 -2.92 10.80 -11.12
C PHE A 35 -1.50 11.28 -10.81
N SER A 36 -0.71 11.48 -11.86
CA SER A 36 0.65 11.98 -11.76
C SER A 36 0.70 13.46 -12.13
N VAL A 37 1.09 14.31 -11.19
CA VAL A 37 1.33 15.75 -11.42
C VAL A 37 2.74 16.06 -10.96
N ASN A 38 3.55 16.67 -11.82
CA ASN A 38 4.92 17.10 -11.51
C ASN A 38 5.80 16.00 -10.87
N HIS A 39 5.73 14.75 -11.38
CA HIS A 39 6.45 13.57 -10.84
C HIS A 39 6.03 13.11 -9.43
N VAL A 40 4.93 13.62 -8.89
CA VAL A 40 4.36 13.17 -7.61
C VAL A 40 3.15 12.28 -7.87
N HIS A 41 3.02 11.20 -7.10
CA HIS A 41 1.84 10.34 -7.10
C HIS A 41 0.79 10.91 -6.15
N VAL A 42 -0.37 11.30 -6.68
CA VAL A 42 -1.47 11.90 -5.90
C VAL A 42 -2.73 11.07 -6.09
N HIS A 43 -3.52 10.94 -5.04
CA HIS A 43 -4.83 10.28 -5.09
C HIS A 43 -5.94 11.31 -4.88
N ASP A 44 -6.97 11.29 -5.74
CA ASP A 44 -8.23 11.96 -5.44
C ASP A 44 -9.01 11.12 -4.43
N VAL A 45 -8.82 11.46 -3.16
CA VAL A 45 -9.48 10.82 -2.01
C VAL A 45 -10.80 11.50 -1.65
N GLN A 46 -11.18 12.62 -2.29
CA GLN A 46 -12.37 13.41 -1.95
C GLN A 46 -13.68 12.58 -1.92
N PRO A 47 -13.89 11.56 -2.77
CA PRO A 47 -15.05 10.69 -2.67
C PRO A 47 -15.07 9.78 -1.42
N TYR A 48 -13.93 9.68 -0.71
CA TYR A 48 -13.69 8.77 0.41
C TYR A 48 -13.48 9.52 1.75
N THR A 49 -13.31 10.85 1.73
CA THR A 49 -12.97 11.66 2.93
C THR A 49 -14.06 11.70 4.00
N SER A 50 -15.33 11.47 3.63
CA SER A 50 -16.47 11.47 4.55
C SER A 50 -16.91 10.08 5.00
N SER A 51 -16.24 9.03 4.52
CA SER A 51 -16.63 7.63 4.72
C SER A 51 -15.54 6.88 5.47
N ARG A 52 -15.91 6.12 6.50
CA ARG A 52 -15.00 5.20 7.17
C ARG A 52 -14.57 4.13 6.16
N PHE A 53 -13.30 4.16 5.76
CA PHE A 53 -12.75 3.15 4.86
C PHE A 53 -11.84 2.21 5.65
N ASN A 54 -11.96 0.92 5.39
CA ASN A 54 -11.21 -0.09 6.12
C ASN A 54 -9.84 -0.30 5.46
N MET A 55 -8.77 0.09 6.15
CA MET A 55 -7.39 -0.12 5.71
C MET A 55 -6.77 -1.41 6.24
N THR A 56 -7.57 -2.32 6.81
CA THR A 56 -7.12 -3.65 7.21
C THR A 56 -6.58 -4.38 5.99
N HIS A 57 -5.33 -4.84 6.08
CA HIS A 57 -4.65 -5.51 4.97
C HIS A 57 -3.76 -6.64 5.46
N LYS A 58 -3.50 -7.58 4.55
CA LYS A 58 -2.55 -8.66 4.74
C LYS A 58 -1.46 -8.55 3.68
N ILE A 59 -0.23 -8.37 4.11
CA ILE A 59 0.95 -8.44 3.26
C ILE A 59 1.28 -9.91 3.09
N ARG A 60 0.92 -10.47 1.93
CA ARG A 60 1.22 -11.86 1.62
C ARG A 60 2.69 -12.04 1.30
N HIS A 61 3.25 -11.11 0.53
CA HIS A 61 4.65 -11.08 0.17
C HIS A 61 5.08 -9.67 -0.20
N LEU A 62 6.21 -9.20 0.32
CA LEU A 62 6.84 -7.93 -0.05
C LEU A 62 8.36 -8.06 0.02
N SER A 63 9.02 -7.95 -1.13
CA SER A 63 10.47 -8.11 -1.24
C SER A 63 11.08 -7.10 -2.21
N PHE A 64 12.36 -6.82 -2.04
CA PHE A 64 13.11 -5.87 -2.88
C PHE A 64 14.27 -6.57 -3.58
N GLY A 65 14.31 -6.50 -4.90
CA GLY A 65 15.36 -7.15 -5.70
C GLY A 65 15.33 -8.68 -5.64
N LEU A 66 16.44 -9.31 -6.05
CA LEU A 66 16.53 -10.77 -6.18
C LEU A 66 16.40 -11.49 -4.83
N ASN A 67 15.83 -12.70 -4.88
CA ASN A 67 15.84 -13.60 -3.73
C ASN A 67 17.20 -14.30 -3.67
N ILE A 68 17.89 -14.19 -2.54
CA ILE A 68 19.23 -14.77 -2.32
C ILE A 68 19.17 -15.72 -1.11
N PRO A 69 20.04 -16.74 -1.04
CA PRO A 69 20.09 -17.63 0.12
C PRO A 69 20.26 -16.85 1.43
N GLY A 70 19.41 -17.14 2.42
CA GLY A 70 19.42 -16.48 3.73
C GLY A 70 18.69 -15.12 3.80
N LYS A 71 18.17 -14.61 2.69
CA LYS A 71 17.31 -13.41 2.70
C LYS A 71 15.96 -13.74 3.34
N THR A 72 15.58 -12.95 4.32
CA THR A 72 14.23 -12.95 4.89
C THR A 72 13.51 -11.68 4.47
N ASN A 73 12.18 -11.75 4.31
CA ASN A 73 11.33 -10.60 4.06
C ASN A 73 10.49 -10.36 5.32
N PRO A 74 10.85 -9.37 6.16
CA PRO A 74 10.21 -9.20 7.47
C PRO A 74 8.71 -8.92 7.41
N MET A 75 8.20 -8.48 6.25
CA MET A 75 6.81 -8.10 6.05
C MET A 75 5.95 -9.24 5.49
N ASP A 76 6.53 -10.37 5.12
CA ASP A 76 5.77 -11.51 4.61
C ASP A 76 4.82 -12.03 5.70
N ASP A 77 3.61 -12.41 5.29
CA ASP A 77 2.52 -12.89 6.14
C ASP A 77 2.05 -11.94 7.27
N THR A 78 2.38 -10.65 7.20
CA THR A 78 1.96 -9.65 8.20
C THR A 78 0.52 -9.20 7.97
N THR A 79 -0.30 -9.17 9.03
CA THR A 79 -1.67 -8.63 8.98
C THR A 79 -1.77 -7.39 9.86
N VAL A 80 -2.26 -6.29 9.29
CA VAL A 80 -2.51 -5.05 10.00
C VAL A 80 -4.02 -4.81 10.00
N VAL A 81 -4.60 -4.62 11.19
CA VAL A 81 -6.03 -4.32 11.37
C VAL A 81 -6.19 -2.83 11.62
N ALA A 82 -6.99 -2.16 10.80
CA ALA A 82 -7.30 -0.75 10.98
C ALA A 82 -8.25 -0.59 12.19
N MET A 83 -7.83 0.19 13.19
CA MET A 83 -8.63 0.43 14.40
C MET A 83 -9.64 1.56 14.19
N GLU A 84 -9.30 2.59 13.39
CA GLU A 84 -10.23 3.63 12.95
C GLU A 84 -10.18 3.86 11.42
N GLY A 85 -11.32 4.26 10.84
CA GLY A 85 -11.60 4.24 9.39
C GLY A 85 -10.95 5.35 8.55
N ASN A 86 -9.82 5.90 9.00
CA ASN A 86 -9.08 6.98 8.34
C ASN A 86 -7.59 7.03 8.74
N GLU A 87 -7.05 6.01 9.41
CA GLU A 87 -5.66 6.01 9.86
C GLU A 87 -4.71 5.50 8.76
N SER A 88 -3.71 6.33 8.44
CA SER A 88 -2.60 5.91 7.58
C SER A 88 -1.71 4.92 8.34
N CYS A 89 -1.51 3.73 7.79
CA CYS A 89 -0.52 2.78 8.30
C CYS A 89 0.82 3.01 7.57
N SER A 90 1.87 3.28 8.33
CA SER A 90 3.23 3.44 7.80
C SER A 90 4.08 2.24 8.20
N LEU A 91 4.69 1.59 7.21
CA LEU A 91 5.61 0.46 7.40
C LEU A 91 6.99 0.86 6.90
N MET A 92 7.99 0.81 7.78
CA MET A 92 9.36 1.20 7.46
C MET A 92 10.22 -0.04 7.25
N LEU A 93 10.79 -0.18 6.05
CA LEU A 93 11.68 -1.28 5.68
C LEU A 93 13.11 -0.75 5.50
N PRO A 94 14.05 -1.08 6.40
CA PRO A 94 15.46 -0.81 6.16
C PRO A 94 15.96 -1.73 5.04
N LEU A 95 16.22 -1.17 3.86
CA LEU A 95 16.90 -1.90 2.79
C LEU A 95 18.38 -1.99 3.12
N LEU A 96 18.80 -3.14 3.65
CA LEU A 96 20.23 -3.44 3.83
C LEU A 96 20.89 -3.53 2.46
N LYS A 97 22.03 -2.85 2.30
CA LYS A 97 22.91 -3.05 1.14
C LYS A 97 23.53 -4.45 1.30
N THR A 98 23.03 -5.41 0.54
CA THR A 98 23.82 -6.59 0.15
C THR A 98 24.87 -6.18 -0.87
#